data_AF-A0A944GTM0-F1
#
_entry.id   AF-A0A944GTM0-F1
#
_cell.length_a   1.000
_cell.length_b   1.000
_cell.length_c   1.000
_cell.angle_alpha   90.00
_cell.angle_beta   90.00
_cell.angle_gamma   90.00
#
_symmetry.space_group_name_H-M   'P 1'
#
loop_
_entity.id
_entity.type
_entity.pdbx_description
1 polymer ?
#
loop_
_entity_poly.entity_id
_entity_poly.type
_entity_poly.pdbx_seq_one_letter_code
_entity_poly.pdbx_strand_id
1 'polypeptide(L)'
;MNSSGQQIYLGNQWATKTALRIDLMNKTFAKTAILAAAISGLSTGVMAKDWIEKVQVSRDGIDAKPILVSANSHKYTGIKSNSHRFLLRLYGKATKGERIVAMKVGSFKGTLYFEADGNLWSKSFQHRDVGSGSKRTVSISYKPTIPLKKIKWQGWDPREACALNMDKKIKSGMSKAQVLSKTWTVSAKAYFELDAVAAKKGKAVKNKWNMKNTTNQRDGTGYDVQVKCLKGI
;
A
#
# COMPACT_ATOMS: atom_id res chain seq x y z
N MET A 1 -71.51 -9.73 -24.63
CA MET A 1 -70.80 -10.88 -25.22
C MET A 1 -69.77 -11.33 -24.18
N ASN A 2 -70.21 -11.97 -23.08
CA ASN A 2 -70.41 -13.42 -22.92
C ASN A 2 -69.27 -14.24 -23.55
N SER A 3 -68.39 -14.96 -22.85
CA SER A 3 -68.44 -15.78 -21.62
C SER A 3 -68.26 -17.25 -22.00
N SER A 4 -67.25 -17.88 -21.37
CA SER A 4 -67.17 -19.31 -20.96
C SER A 4 -67.35 -20.39 -22.05
N GLY A 5 -66.94 -21.65 -21.88
CA GLY A 5 -66.46 -22.41 -20.72
C GLY A 5 -65.56 -23.56 -21.20
N GLN A 6 -64.77 -24.16 -20.30
CA GLN A 6 -65.10 -25.41 -19.58
C GLN A 6 -65.24 -26.60 -20.54
N GLN A 7 -64.57 -27.75 -20.36
CA GLN A 7 -64.69 -28.62 -19.19
C GLN A 7 -63.53 -29.60 -19.05
N ILE A 8 -63.34 -29.99 -17.80
CA ILE A 8 -62.54 -31.08 -17.22
C ILE A 8 -63.33 -32.39 -17.32
N TYR A 9 -62.74 -33.54 -17.65
CA TYR A 9 -63.12 -34.90 -17.18
C TYR A 9 -61.92 -35.83 -17.45
N LEU A 10 -61.13 -36.30 -16.47
CA LEU A 10 -61.34 -37.34 -15.45
C LEU A 10 -61.54 -38.78 -15.98
N GLY A 11 -60.55 -39.62 -15.68
CA GLY A 11 -60.67 -41.07 -15.45
C GLY A 11 -60.44 -41.96 -16.69
N ASN A 12 -59.97 -43.19 -16.58
CA ASN A 12 -59.37 -43.97 -15.49
C ASN A 12 -58.97 -45.33 -16.11
N GLN A 13 -57.89 -45.95 -15.61
CA GLN A 13 -57.56 -47.40 -15.73
C GLN A 13 -57.22 -47.88 -17.16
N TRP A 14 -56.10 -48.55 -17.43
CA TRP A 14 -55.85 -49.98 -17.15
C TRP A 14 -54.37 -50.26 -16.87
N ALA A 15 -54.13 -51.19 -15.94
CA ALA A 15 -52.82 -51.73 -15.53
C ALA A 15 -52.19 -52.61 -16.63
N THR A 16 -50.86 -52.75 -16.78
CA THR A 16 -50.00 -53.56 -15.88
C THR A 16 -48.52 -53.53 -16.31
N LYS A 17 -47.63 -53.64 -15.30
CA LYS A 17 -46.25 -54.21 -15.31
C LYS A 17 -45.19 -53.43 -16.13
N THR A 18 -44.06 -52.97 -15.58
CA THR A 18 -43.08 -53.73 -14.80
C THR A 18 -42.12 -52.76 -14.08
N ALA A 19 -41.67 -53.21 -12.90
CA ALA A 19 -40.84 -52.54 -11.90
C ALA A 19 -39.51 -51.91 -12.38
N LEU A 20 -39.14 -50.80 -11.72
CA LEU A 20 -37.80 -50.59 -11.18
C LEU A 20 -37.88 -49.60 -10.01
N ARG A 21 -37.77 -50.14 -8.79
CA ARG A 21 -37.65 -49.42 -7.52
C ARG A 21 -36.32 -48.67 -7.47
N ILE A 22 -36.35 -47.35 -7.23
CA ILE A 22 -35.35 -46.65 -6.43
C ILE A 22 -36.13 -45.70 -5.51
N ASP A 23 -36.34 -46.15 -4.28
CA ASP A 23 -36.97 -45.36 -3.21
C ASP A 23 -36.05 -44.18 -2.82
N LEU A 24 -36.58 -42.97 -2.98
CA LEU A 24 -36.23 -41.81 -2.16
C LEU A 24 -37.00 -41.90 -0.85
N MET A 25 -36.34 -41.82 0.31
CA MET A 25 -36.88 -41.33 1.60
C MET A 25 -35.70 -41.18 2.58
N ASN A 26 -35.14 -39.99 2.80
CA ASN A 26 -35.57 -38.89 3.67
C ASN A 26 -35.63 -39.23 5.18
N LYS A 27 -34.66 -38.67 5.94
CA LYS A 27 -34.65 -38.31 7.39
C LYS A 27 -34.75 -39.50 8.36
N THR A 28 -33.80 -39.72 9.27
CA THR A 28 -33.52 -38.85 10.43
C THR A 28 -32.27 -39.38 11.14
N PHE A 29 -31.21 -38.58 11.26
CA PHE A 29 -30.11 -38.89 12.17
C PHE A 29 -29.75 -37.63 12.96
N ALA A 30 -30.34 -37.51 14.15
CA ALA A 30 -29.80 -36.69 15.21
C ALA A 30 -28.50 -37.35 15.68
N LYS A 31 -27.35 -36.70 15.43
CA LYS A 31 -26.08 -37.06 16.07
C LYS A 31 -25.52 -35.82 16.77
N THR A 32 -25.51 -35.96 18.07
CA THR A 32 -24.97 -35.10 19.12
C THR A 32 -23.60 -34.52 18.76
N ALA A 33 -23.48 -33.19 18.82
CA ALA A 33 -22.22 -32.48 18.69
C ALA A 33 -21.47 -32.52 20.03
N ILE A 34 -20.30 -33.16 20.07
CA ILE A 34 -19.35 -33.05 21.18
C ILE A 34 -18.37 -31.94 20.81
N LEU A 35 -18.51 -30.80 21.48
CA LEU A 35 -17.64 -29.64 21.37
C LEU A 35 -16.33 -29.92 22.14
N ALA A 36 -15.36 -30.58 21.50
CA ALA A 36 -14.00 -30.63 22.01
C ALA A 36 -13.26 -29.37 21.54
N ALA A 37 -13.31 -28.32 22.35
CA ALA A 37 -12.43 -27.17 22.20
C ALA A 37 -10.99 -27.62 22.50
N ALA A 38 -10.29 -28.13 21.49
CA ALA A 38 -8.85 -28.17 21.50
C ALA A 38 -8.37 -26.72 21.54
N ILE A 39 -8.00 -26.26 22.73
CA ILE A 39 -7.22 -25.04 22.93
C ILE A 39 -5.95 -25.27 22.12
N SER A 40 -5.94 -24.75 20.90
CA SER A 40 -4.73 -24.54 20.14
C SER A 40 -3.87 -23.68 21.04
N GLY A 41 -2.83 -24.31 21.62
CA GLY A 41 -1.85 -23.63 22.42
C GLY A 41 -1.45 -22.38 21.67
N LEU A 42 -1.66 -21.23 22.30
CA LEU A 42 -1.08 -19.97 21.88
C LEU A 42 0.38 -20.28 21.61
N SER A 43 0.74 -20.34 20.33
CA SER A 43 2.11 -20.18 19.94
C SER A 43 2.49 -18.85 20.56
N THR A 44 3.28 -18.91 21.62
CA THR A 44 4.06 -17.78 22.07
C THR A 44 5.02 -17.54 20.91
N GLY A 45 4.53 -16.84 19.90
CA GLY A 45 5.39 -16.14 18.97
C GLY A 45 6.35 -15.41 19.88
N VAL A 46 7.62 -15.78 19.80
CA VAL A 46 8.71 -15.05 20.42
C VAL A 46 8.46 -13.61 20.01
N MET A 47 7.95 -12.81 20.95
CA MET A 47 7.73 -11.39 20.76
C MET A 47 9.11 -10.88 20.40
N ALA A 48 9.34 -10.60 19.11
CA ALA A 48 10.60 -10.10 18.61
C ALA A 48 10.97 -8.98 19.55
N LYS A 49 12.14 -9.10 20.22
CA LYS A 49 12.49 -8.20 21.29
C LYS A 49 12.46 -6.79 20.70
N ASP A 50 11.45 -6.01 21.07
CA ASP A 50 11.10 -4.78 20.35
C ASP A 50 12.07 -3.70 20.78
N TRP A 51 13.23 -3.63 20.11
CA TRP A 51 14.32 -2.71 20.45
C TRP A 51 14.04 -1.29 19.95
N ILE A 52 12.92 -1.09 19.28
CA ILE A 52 12.54 0.13 18.61
C ILE A 52 11.14 0.51 19.10
N GLU A 53 11.04 1.65 19.76
CA GLU A 53 9.77 2.16 20.28
C GLU A 53 8.94 2.83 19.17
N LYS A 54 9.61 3.43 18.19
CA LYS A 54 8.95 4.17 17.11
C LYS A 54 9.84 4.34 15.90
N VAL A 55 9.26 4.12 14.73
CA VAL A 55 9.78 4.52 13.42
C VAL A 55 8.73 5.41 12.77
N GLN A 56 9.16 6.45 12.08
CA GLN A 56 8.22 7.33 11.39
C GLN A 56 8.90 8.03 10.21
N VAL A 57 8.18 8.08 9.09
CA VAL A 57 8.42 9.04 8.01
C VAL A 57 7.31 10.07 8.03
N SER A 58 7.67 11.33 7.91
CA SER A 58 6.70 12.42 7.80
C SER A 58 7.18 13.48 6.83
N ARG A 59 6.26 14.35 6.41
CA ARG A 59 6.55 15.48 5.54
C ARG A 59 7.21 16.61 6.33
N ASP A 60 8.31 17.15 5.80
CA ASP A 60 9.14 18.19 6.43
C ASP A 60 9.00 19.54 5.73
N GLY A 61 7.75 19.96 5.48
CA GLY A 61 7.40 21.23 4.82
C GLY A 61 6.51 21.10 3.58
N ILE A 62 6.34 22.20 2.86
CA ILE A 62 5.47 22.29 1.67
C ILE A 62 6.31 22.14 0.40
N ASP A 63 5.85 21.34 -0.55
CA ASP A 63 6.50 21.29 -1.86
C ASP A 63 6.15 22.54 -2.66
N ALA A 64 7.18 23.26 -3.10
CA ALA A 64 6.99 24.49 -3.86
C ALA A 64 6.75 24.25 -5.37
N LYS A 65 7.06 23.05 -5.90
CA LYS A 65 7.06 22.79 -7.35
C LYS A 65 6.19 21.58 -7.71
N PRO A 66 5.08 21.76 -8.44
CA PRO A 66 4.24 20.64 -8.87
C PRO A 66 4.94 19.81 -9.95
N ILE A 67 4.54 18.55 -10.07
CA ILE A 67 4.90 17.69 -11.21
C ILE A 67 4.05 18.11 -12.41
N LEU A 68 4.69 18.28 -13.57
CA LEU A 68 4.01 18.69 -14.78
C LEU A 68 3.71 17.48 -15.66
N VAL A 69 2.48 17.39 -16.15
CA VAL A 69 2.03 16.37 -17.11
C VAL A 69 1.60 17.07 -18.39
N SER A 70 2.14 16.65 -19.53
CA SER A 70 1.79 17.18 -20.85
C SER A 70 0.50 16.56 -21.37
N ALA A 71 -0.19 17.30 -22.23
CA ALA A 71 -1.31 16.81 -23.01
C ALA A 71 -1.11 17.14 -24.50
N ASN A 72 -1.83 16.41 -25.35
CA ASN A 72 -2.10 16.80 -26.73
C ASN A 72 -3.62 17.07 -26.88
N SER A 73 -4.07 17.32 -28.11
CA SER A 73 -5.49 17.52 -28.43
C SER A 73 -6.44 16.38 -28.02
N HIS A 74 -5.93 15.20 -27.66
CA HIS A 74 -6.74 14.01 -27.38
C HIS A 74 -6.68 13.52 -25.93
N LYS A 75 -5.52 13.61 -25.27
CA LYS A 75 -5.28 13.06 -23.91
C LYS A 75 -4.02 13.63 -23.26
N TYR A 76 -3.85 13.32 -21.97
CA TYR A 76 -2.56 13.46 -21.29
C TYR A 76 -1.56 12.41 -21.79
N THR A 77 -0.37 12.85 -22.17
CA THR A 77 0.61 12.04 -22.92
C THR A 77 1.75 11.54 -22.06
N GLY A 78 2.33 12.39 -21.21
CA GLY A 78 3.52 12.04 -20.45
C GLY A 78 3.83 12.99 -19.30
N ILE A 79 4.74 12.56 -18.43
CA ILE A 79 5.24 13.38 -17.33
C ILE A 79 6.41 14.22 -17.86
N LYS A 80 6.25 15.54 -17.88
CA LYS A 80 7.27 16.49 -18.35
C LYS A 80 8.38 16.70 -17.32
N SER A 81 8.06 16.56 -16.03
CA SER A 81 9.06 16.62 -14.96
C SER A 81 9.92 15.35 -14.91
N ASN A 82 11.24 15.48 -14.80
CA ASN A 82 12.15 14.34 -14.70
C ASN A 82 12.35 13.86 -13.25
N SER A 83 12.31 14.80 -12.31
CA SER A 83 12.53 14.56 -10.88
C SER A 83 11.67 15.50 -10.04
N HIS A 84 11.55 15.17 -8.76
CA HIS A 84 10.89 16.02 -7.77
C HIS A 84 11.69 16.01 -6.46
N ARG A 85 11.73 17.16 -5.79
CA ARG A 85 12.39 17.31 -4.50
C ARG A 85 11.38 17.07 -3.39
N PHE A 86 11.59 16.02 -2.62
CA PHE A 86 10.77 15.68 -1.46
C PHE A 86 11.35 16.30 -0.20
N LEU A 87 10.50 16.63 0.76
CA LEU A 87 10.90 17.11 2.08
C LEU A 87 10.50 16.07 3.12
N LEU A 88 11.45 15.28 3.59
CA LEU A 88 11.21 14.14 4.45
C LEU A 88 11.82 14.37 5.84
N ARG A 89 11.04 14.07 6.88
CA ARG A 89 11.50 13.98 8.27
C ARG A 89 11.48 12.50 8.65
N LEU A 90 12.68 11.96 8.84
CA LEU A 90 12.91 10.57 9.22
C LEU A 90 13.11 10.53 10.73
N TYR A 91 12.45 9.60 11.40
CA TYR A 91 12.52 9.48 12.85
C TYR A 91 12.62 8.01 13.26
N GLY A 92 13.57 7.72 14.15
CA GLY A 92 13.73 6.41 14.79
C GLY A 92 14.03 6.57 16.27
N LYS A 93 13.37 5.80 17.12
CA LYS A 93 13.59 5.79 18.57
C LYS A 93 13.76 4.36 19.05
N ALA A 94 14.94 4.05 19.56
CA ALA A 94 15.23 2.77 20.22
C ALA A 94 14.71 2.75 21.66
N THR A 95 14.54 1.55 22.22
CA THR A 95 14.26 1.33 23.65
C THR A 95 15.43 1.73 24.55
N LYS A 96 15.18 1.79 25.86
CA LYS A 96 16.23 2.04 26.86
C LYS A 96 17.22 0.87 26.93
N GLY A 97 18.46 1.12 26.50
CA GLY A 97 19.54 0.12 26.47
C GLY A 97 20.07 -0.11 25.05
N GLU A 98 19.30 0.32 24.07
CA GLU A 98 19.53 0.16 22.64
C GLU A 98 19.76 1.52 21.97
N ARG A 99 20.28 1.49 20.75
CA ARG A 99 20.70 2.66 19.97
C ARG A 99 20.33 2.43 18.52
N ILE A 100 19.85 3.48 17.85
CA ILE A 100 19.67 3.45 16.41
C ILE A 100 21.06 3.51 15.78
N VAL A 101 21.40 2.49 15.01
CA VAL A 101 22.73 2.31 14.40
C VAL A 101 22.73 2.48 12.89
N ALA A 102 21.56 2.36 12.28
CA ALA A 102 21.36 2.53 10.86
C ALA A 102 19.90 2.87 10.56
N MET A 103 19.67 3.56 9.45
CA MET A 103 18.33 3.82 8.92
C MET A 103 18.40 3.73 7.39
N LYS A 104 17.34 3.29 6.73
CA LYS A 104 17.22 3.33 5.26
C LYS A 104 15.83 3.78 4.88
N VAL A 105 15.76 4.82 4.06
CA VAL A 105 14.50 5.28 3.47
C VAL A 105 14.43 4.83 2.02
N GLY A 106 13.28 4.31 1.60
CA GLY A 106 13.00 3.94 0.21
C GLY A 106 11.69 4.54 -0.25
N SER A 107 11.57 4.81 -1.55
CA SER A 107 10.31 5.29 -2.16
C SER A 107 9.40 4.12 -2.57
N PHE A 108 9.32 3.08 -1.73
CA PHE A 108 8.60 1.83 -1.97
C PHE A 108 8.39 1.03 -0.67
N LYS A 109 7.42 0.11 -0.69
CA LYS A 109 7.13 -0.80 0.41
C LYS A 109 8.08 -2.00 0.40
N GLY A 110 8.52 -2.44 1.57
CA GLY A 110 9.52 -3.51 1.70
C GLY A 110 10.95 -2.99 1.73
N THR A 111 11.17 -1.72 2.07
CA THR A 111 12.52 -1.16 2.27
C THR A 111 13.19 -1.90 3.43
N LEU A 112 14.35 -2.51 3.18
CA LEU A 112 15.12 -3.24 4.20
C LEU A 112 16.57 -2.81 4.16
N TYR A 113 17.14 -2.47 5.32
CA TYR A 113 18.50 -1.93 5.43
C TYR A 113 19.55 -2.88 4.85
N PHE A 114 19.41 -4.17 5.15
CA PHE A 114 20.38 -5.21 4.77
C PHE A 114 20.13 -5.83 3.39
N GLU A 115 19.04 -5.48 2.71
CA GLU A 115 18.70 -6.05 1.41
C GLU A 115 18.92 -5.06 0.26
N ALA A 116 19.05 -5.61 -0.94
CA ALA A 116 19.17 -4.83 -2.17
C ALA A 116 17.79 -4.31 -2.63
N ASP A 117 17.77 -3.12 -3.25
CA ASP A 117 16.54 -2.42 -3.63
C ASP A 117 16.16 -2.57 -5.10
N GLY A 118 16.93 -3.36 -5.86
CA GLY A 118 16.82 -3.46 -7.31
C GLY A 118 16.96 -2.09 -7.98
N ASN A 119 15.98 -1.73 -8.83
CA ASN A 119 15.96 -0.47 -9.58
C ASN A 119 15.23 0.69 -8.88
N LEU A 120 14.73 0.47 -7.66
CA LEU A 120 13.99 1.48 -6.92
C LEU A 120 14.93 2.47 -6.23
N TRP A 121 14.42 3.64 -5.87
CA TRP A 121 15.22 4.62 -5.13
C TRP A 121 15.20 4.34 -3.63
N SER A 122 16.40 4.33 -3.02
CA SER A 122 16.59 4.27 -1.57
C SER A 122 17.81 5.10 -1.15
N LYS A 123 17.91 5.39 0.14
CA LYS A 123 19.08 5.99 0.78
C LYS A 123 19.28 5.43 2.17
N SER A 124 20.47 4.90 2.42
CA SER A 124 20.93 4.47 3.74
C SER A 124 21.65 5.60 4.49
N PHE A 125 21.49 5.58 5.82
CA PHE A 125 22.09 6.47 6.80
C PHE A 125 22.76 5.61 7.88
N GLN A 126 24.02 5.89 8.17
CA GLN A 126 24.79 5.15 9.18
C GLN A 126 25.88 6.05 9.78
N HIS A 127 26.58 5.54 10.79
CA HIS A 127 27.64 6.27 11.47
C HIS A 127 27.19 7.67 11.90
N ARG A 128 27.85 8.73 11.43
CA ARG A 128 27.58 10.12 11.83
C ARG A 128 26.12 10.53 11.59
N ASP A 129 25.49 10.04 10.52
CA ASP A 129 24.10 10.37 10.18
C ASP A 129 23.13 10.02 11.32
N VAL A 130 23.42 8.93 12.03
CA VAL A 130 22.62 8.40 13.14
C VAL A 130 23.31 8.59 14.50
N GLY A 131 24.36 9.41 14.56
CA GLY A 131 25.10 9.73 15.79
C GLY A 131 26.07 8.65 16.27
N SER A 132 26.63 7.86 15.35
CA SER A 132 27.71 6.88 15.58
C SER A 132 27.43 5.91 16.73
N GLY A 133 26.19 5.41 16.80
CA GLY A 133 25.76 4.46 17.83
C GLY A 133 25.62 5.05 19.25
N SER A 134 25.72 6.37 19.40
CA SER A 134 25.52 7.05 20.71
C SER A 134 24.06 7.40 20.98
N LYS A 135 23.26 7.63 19.93
CA LYS A 135 21.90 8.16 20.03
C LYS A 135 20.86 7.07 20.16
N ARG A 136 19.97 7.23 21.16
CA ARG A 136 18.74 6.42 21.27
C ARG A 136 17.68 6.89 20.27
N THR A 137 17.62 8.20 20.04
CA THR A 137 16.67 8.83 19.13
C THR A 137 17.41 9.53 18.01
N VAL A 138 17.01 9.27 16.78
CA VAL A 138 17.56 9.88 15.58
C VAL A 138 16.43 10.56 14.84
N SER A 139 16.66 11.82 14.47
CA SER A 139 15.75 12.59 13.64
C SER A 139 16.54 13.29 12.56
N ILE A 140 16.20 13.03 11.30
CA ILE A 140 16.91 13.53 10.12
C ILE A 140 15.92 14.26 9.24
N SER A 141 16.19 15.54 8.96
CA SER A 141 15.54 16.27 7.88
C SER A 141 16.32 16.02 6.59
N TYR A 142 15.66 15.43 5.60
CA TYR A 142 16.28 15.01 4.35
C TYR A 142 15.48 15.52 3.15
N LYS A 143 16.18 16.09 2.17
CA LYS A 143 15.55 16.79 1.04
C LYS A 143 15.99 16.20 -0.32
N PRO A 144 15.70 14.92 -0.62
CA PRO A 144 16.21 14.27 -1.82
C PRO A 144 15.50 14.79 -3.08
N THR A 145 16.27 14.97 -4.15
CA THR A 145 15.73 15.11 -5.51
C THR A 145 15.70 13.73 -6.15
N ILE A 146 14.51 13.16 -6.33
CA ILE A 146 14.32 11.78 -6.78
C ILE A 146 13.81 11.78 -8.23
N PRO A 147 14.43 11.01 -9.15
CA PRO A 147 13.89 10.80 -10.49
C PRO A 147 12.50 10.15 -10.40
N LEU A 148 11.51 10.73 -11.08
CA LEU A 148 10.11 10.26 -10.97
C LEU A 148 9.93 8.81 -11.42
N LYS A 149 10.77 8.35 -12.37
CA LYS A 149 10.80 6.96 -12.84
C LYS A 149 11.23 5.93 -11.79
N LYS A 150 11.88 6.37 -10.70
CA LYS A 150 12.32 5.48 -9.61
C LYS A 150 11.35 5.45 -8.42
N ILE A 151 10.28 6.25 -8.48
CA ILE A 151 9.29 6.35 -7.40
C ILE A 151 8.22 5.29 -7.63
N LYS A 152 7.92 4.52 -6.58
CA LYS A 152 6.73 3.68 -6.57
C LYS A 152 5.55 4.52 -6.09
N TRP A 153 4.63 4.80 -7.02
CA TRP A 153 3.39 5.53 -6.71
C TRP A 153 2.42 4.62 -5.96
N GLN A 154 1.73 5.19 -4.98
CA GLN A 154 0.64 4.55 -4.26
C GLN A 154 -0.66 4.88 -4.98
N GLY A 155 -1.18 3.91 -5.73
CA GLY A 155 -2.32 4.11 -6.63
C GLY A 155 -1.85 4.66 -7.98
N TRP A 156 -2.42 5.77 -8.41
CA TRP A 156 -2.16 6.34 -9.73
C TRP A 156 -0.85 7.14 -9.78
N ASP A 157 -0.09 6.96 -10.86
CA ASP A 157 1.01 7.87 -11.19
C ASP A 157 0.47 9.28 -11.58
N PRO A 158 1.32 10.32 -11.69
CA PRO A 158 0.88 11.66 -12.04
C PRO A 158 0.11 11.76 -13.37
N ARG A 159 0.49 10.96 -14.38
CA ARG A 159 -0.19 10.94 -15.68
C ARG A 159 -1.57 10.30 -15.56
N GLU A 160 -1.65 9.17 -14.87
CA GLU A 160 -2.90 8.47 -14.58
C GLU A 160 -3.85 9.31 -13.72
N ALA A 161 -3.33 10.06 -12.75
CA ALA A 161 -4.13 11.00 -11.95
C ALA A 161 -4.76 12.09 -12.83
N CYS A 162 -4.03 12.61 -13.82
CA CYS A 162 -4.56 13.56 -14.80
C CYS A 162 -5.61 12.93 -15.73
N ALA A 163 -5.38 11.71 -16.20
CA ALA A 163 -6.34 10.96 -17.02
C ALA A 163 -7.64 10.69 -16.24
N LEU A 164 -7.54 10.24 -14.99
CA LEU A 164 -8.70 10.02 -14.11
C LEU A 164 -9.49 11.30 -13.89
N ASN A 165 -8.81 12.44 -13.70
CA ASN A 165 -9.49 13.73 -13.58
C ASN A 165 -10.21 14.10 -14.88
N MET A 166 -9.62 13.85 -16.04
CA MET A 166 -10.29 14.05 -17.32
C MET A 166 -11.56 13.22 -17.45
N ASP A 167 -11.51 11.93 -17.12
CA ASP A 167 -12.69 11.07 -17.15
C ASP A 167 -13.78 11.56 -16.20
N LYS A 168 -13.40 12.03 -14.99
CA LYS A 168 -14.33 12.64 -14.04
C LYS A 168 -14.98 13.89 -14.61
N LYS A 169 -14.22 14.76 -15.28
CA LYS A 169 -14.76 15.99 -15.88
C LYS A 169 -15.67 15.72 -17.07
N ILE A 170 -15.34 14.72 -17.89
CA ILE A 170 -16.20 14.28 -18.98
C ILE A 170 -17.50 13.69 -18.45
N LYS A 171 -17.44 12.84 -17.42
CA LYS A 171 -18.63 12.31 -16.75
C LYS A 171 -19.49 13.40 -16.10
N SER A 172 -18.90 14.53 -15.73
CA SER A 172 -19.64 15.71 -15.25
C SER A 172 -20.18 16.63 -16.36
N GLY A 173 -20.11 16.20 -17.63
CA GLY A 173 -20.72 16.91 -18.76
C GLY A 173 -19.78 17.83 -19.54
N MET A 174 -18.48 17.91 -19.21
CA MET A 174 -17.53 18.67 -20.03
C MET A 174 -17.12 17.87 -21.27
N SER A 175 -16.99 18.53 -22.42
CA SER A 175 -16.38 17.90 -23.59
C SER A 175 -14.88 17.70 -23.38
N LYS A 176 -14.31 16.70 -24.06
CA LYS A 176 -12.86 16.45 -24.05
C LYS A 176 -12.05 17.72 -24.38
N ALA A 177 -12.48 18.50 -25.37
CA ALA A 177 -11.82 19.74 -25.77
C ALA A 177 -11.87 20.80 -24.65
N GLN A 178 -13.00 20.92 -23.94
CA GLN A 178 -13.12 21.83 -22.79
C GLN A 178 -12.23 21.43 -21.62
N VAL A 179 -12.05 20.14 -21.38
CA VAL A 179 -11.14 19.66 -20.34
C VAL A 179 -9.69 19.98 -20.72
N LEU A 180 -9.30 19.69 -21.96
CA LEU A 180 -7.93 19.86 -22.45
C LEU A 180 -7.57 21.32 -22.75
N SER A 181 -8.52 22.26 -22.84
CA SER A 181 -8.22 23.69 -22.99
C SER A 181 -7.77 24.35 -21.69
N LYS A 182 -7.92 23.68 -20.54
CA LYS A 182 -7.60 24.20 -19.20
C LYS A 182 -6.47 23.41 -18.56
N THR A 183 -5.73 24.07 -17.66
CA THR A 183 -4.79 23.40 -16.77
C THR A 183 -5.52 22.99 -15.50
N TRP A 184 -5.38 21.73 -15.10
CA TRP A 184 -5.96 21.20 -13.88
C TRP A 184 -4.88 20.93 -12.84
N THR A 185 -5.26 21.01 -11.57
CA THR A 185 -4.40 20.61 -10.46
C THR A 185 -5.02 19.39 -9.80
N VAL A 186 -4.25 18.32 -9.69
CA VAL A 186 -4.63 17.07 -9.03
C VAL A 186 -3.53 16.65 -8.03
N SER A 187 -3.77 15.61 -7.26
CA SER A 187 -2.77 15.03 -6.35
C SER A 187 -2.42 13.61 -6.79
N ALA A 188 -1.14 13.27 -6.70
CA ALA A 188 -0.65 11.89 -6.79
C ALA A 188 0.14 11.56 -5.51
N LYS A 189 0.09 10.31 -5.06
CA LYS A 189 0.66 9.90 -3.78
C LYS A 189 1.91 9.06 -3.98
N ALA A 190 3.07 9.59 -3.60
CA ALA A 190 4.32 8.83 -3.57
C ALA A 190 4.44 8.09 -2.23
N TYR A 191 4.87 6.83 -2.21
CA TYR A 191 5.05 6.10 -0.96
C TYR A 191 6.51 6.18 -0.48
N PHE A 192 6.71 6.40 0.82
CA PHE A 192 8.01 6.30 1.46
C PHE A 192 7.96 5.38 2.66
N GLU A 193 8.93 4.48 2.77
CA GLU A 193 9.10 3.59 3.92
C GLU A 193 10.49 3.79 4.51
N LEU A 194 10.57 3.73 5.83
CA LEU A 194 11.80 3.83 6.59
C LEU A 194 12.00 2.55 7.39
N ASP A 195 13.15 1.94 7.19
CA ASP A 195 13.65 0.87 8.04
C ASP A 195 14.65 1.45 9.02
N ALA A 196 14.38 1.32 10.32
CA ALA A 196 15.31 1.71 11.37
C ALA A 196 15.92 0.45 11.97
N VAL A 197 17.24 0.47 12.19
CA VAL A 197 18.01 -0.64 12.75
C VAL A 197 18.53 -0.23 14.13
N ALA A 198 18.25 -1.07 15.13
CA ALA A 198 18.72 -0.89 16.50
C ALA A 198 19.68 -1.99 16.93
N ALA A 199 20.65 -1.62 17.77
CA ALA A 199 21.56 -2.55 18.43
C ALA A 199 21.71 -2.19 19.91
N LYS A 200 22.14 -3.16 20.74
CA LYS A 200 22.51 -2.91 22.14
C LYS A 200 23.61 -1.84 22.23
N LYS A 201 23.52 -0.92 23.21
CA LYS A 201 24.45 0.22 23.40
C LYS A 201 25.93 -0.17 23.27
N GLY A 202 26.36 -1.26 23.92
CA GLY A 202 27.77 -1.69 23.90
C GLY A 202 28.26 -2.12 22.52
N LYS A 203 27.39 -2.67 21.66
CA LYS A 203 27.71 -3.04 20.28
C LYS A 203 27.64 -1.83 19.36
N ALA A 204 26.65 -0.97 19.57
CA ALA A 204 26.45 0.27 18.82
C ALA A 204 27.66 1.22 18.93
N VAL A 205 28.07 1.58 20.15
CA VAL A 205 29.16 2.54 20.38
C VAL A 205 30.52 2.01 19.89
N LYS A 206 30.74 0.69 19.97
CA LYS A 206 31.97 0.05 19.47
C LYS A 206 31.95 -0.24 17.96
N ASN A 207 30.88 0.14 17.26
CA ASN A 207 30.64 -0.21 15.86
C ASN A 207 30.76 -1.72 15.56
N LYS A 208 30.35 -2.57 16.51
CA LYS A 208 30.38 -4.05 16.42
C LYS A 208 28.99 -4.65 16.15
N TRP A 209 28.11 -3.86 15.55
CA TRP A 209 26.75 -4.29 15.20
C TRP A 209 26.73 -4.88 13.78
N ASN A 210 25.83 -5.84 13.54
CA ASN A 210 25.61 -6.50 12.26
C ASN A 210 24.21 -7.15 12.26
N MET A 211 23.78 -7.69 11.12
CA MET A 211 22.45 -8.29 10.96
C MET A 211 22.09 -9.34 12.03
N LYS A 212 23.07 -10.09 12.56
CA LYS A 212 22.82 -11.14 13.56
C LYS A 212 22.58 -10.59 14.97
N ASN A 213 22.93 -9.34 15.24
CA ASN A 213 22.85 -8.74 16.58
C ASN A 213 22.13 -7.39 16.59
N THR A 214 21.26 -7.19 15.60
CA THR A 214 20.37 -6.04 15.46
C THR A 214 18.92 -6.48 15.29
N THR A 215 18.01 -5.60 15.67
CA THR A 215 16.59 -5.67 15.28
C THR A 215 16.29 -4.52 14.34
N ASN A 216 15.35 -4.70 13.43
CA ASN A 216 14.85 -3.62 12.60
C ASN A 216 13.32 -3.51 12.69
N GLN A 217 12.82 -2.31 12.45
CA GLN A 217 11.39 -2.01 12.41
C GLN A 217 11.14 -1.00 11.30
N ARG A 218 9.97 -1.12 10.68
CA ARG A 218 9.59 -0.29 9.54
C ARG A 218 8.31 0.48 9.82
N ASP A 219 8.26 1.67 9.28
CA ASP A 219 7.03 2.43 9.12
C ASP A 219 7.08 3.20 7.80
N GLY A 220 5.92 3.46 7.23
CA GLY A 220 5.82 4.12 5.94
C GLY A 220 4.59 5.00 5.82
N THR A 221 4.71 6.00 4.95
CA THR A 221 3.68 7.01 4.75
C THR A 221 3.51 7.35 3.28
N GLY A 222 2.29 7.72 2.93
CA GLY A 222 1.97 8.31 1.64
C GLY A 222 2.24 9.81 1.65
N TYR A 223 2.91 10.29 0.62
CA TYR A 223 3.30 11.68 0.45
C TYR A 223 2.56 12.27 -0.74
N ASP A 224 1.65 13.21 -0.47
CA ASP A 224 0.85 13.86 -1.51
C ASP A 224 1.67 14.90 -2.27
N VAL A 225 1.78 14.69 -3.58
CA VAL A 225 2.47 15.55 -4.53
C VAL A 225 1.45 16.23 -5.42
N GLN A 226 1.56 17.55 -5.52
CA GLN A 226 0.74 18.33 -6.44
C GLN A 226 1.17 18.05 -7.89
N VAL A 227 0.18 17.78 -8.75
CA VAL A 227 0.37 17.53 -10.17
C VAL A 227 -0.41 18.57 -10.96
N LYS A 228 0.26 19.24 -11.91
CA LYS A 228 -0.39 20.12 -12.89
C LYS A 228 -0.55 19.36 -14.21
N CYS A 229 -1.80 19.13 -14.57
CA CYS A 229 -2.23 18.57 -15.83
C CYS A 229 -2.33 19.73 -16.83
N LEU A 230 -1.32 19.89 -17.68
CA LEU A 230 -1.23 21.02 -18.60
C LEU A 230 -2.26 20.91 -19.72
N LYS A 231 -2.72 22.06 -20.22
CA LYS A 231 -3.60 22.12 -21.41
C LYS A 231 -2.94 21.44 -22.62
N GLY A 232 -3.76 20.86 -23.49
CA GLY A 232 -3.35 20.32 -24.77
C GLY A 232 -2.94 21.45 -25.72
N ILE A 233 -1.85 21.23 -26.46
CA ILE A 233 -1.51 21.99 -27.67
C ILE A 233 -2.11 21.24 -28.86
#